data_AF-A0A8B6ZKI8-F1
#
_entry.id   AF-A0A8B6ZKI8-F1
#
_cell.length_a   1.000
_cell.length_b   1.000
_cell.length_c   1.000
_cell.angle_alpha   90.00
_cell.angle_beta   90.00
_cell.angle_gamma   90.00
#
_symmetry.space_group_name_H-M   'P 1'
#
loop_
_entity.id
_entity.type
_entity.pdbx_description
1 polymer ?
#
loop_
_entity_poly.entity_id
_entity_poly.type
_entity_poly.pdbx_seq_one_letter_code
_entity_poly.pdbx_strand_id
1 'polypeptide(L)'
;MELSEYVQKGFQMLADPGCFDPNAFTLLLRAAFQSLLDAQADEAVLDHPDLKHIDPVVLKHCHAAAATCILEAGKQRADKSTLSTYLEDCKFDRERIELFCTEYQNNKNSLEILLGSIGRSLPHITDVSWRLEYQIKTNQLHKMYRPAYLVTLNVENSDAGSHPEINFSCNMEQLQDLVGKLKDASKSLERATQL
;
A
#
# COMPACT_ATOMS: atom_id res chain seq x y z
N MET A 1 -1.27 16.03 -9.09
CA MET A 1 0.03 15.32 -9.16
C MET A 1 1.15 16.33 -9.35
N GLU A 2 2.10 16.38 -8.42
CA GLU A 2 3.28 17.24 -8.53
C GLU A 2 4.52 16.37 -8.72
N LEU A 3 4.99 16.24 -9.96
CA LEU A 3 6.22 15.52 -10.28
C LEU A 3 7.39 16.51 -10.34
N SER A 4 8.59 16.06 -9.93
CA SER A 4 9.81 16.86 -10.04
C SER A 4 10.12 17.23 -11.50
N GLU A 5 10.85 18.33 -11.73
CA GLU A 5 11.25 18.74 -13.08
C GLU A 5 12.01 17.63 -13.85
N TYR A 6 12.81 16.84 -13.14
CA TYR A 6 13.51 15.71 -13.73
C TYR A 6 12.53 14.67 -14.27
N VAL A 7 11.51 14.31 -13.49
CA VAL A 7 10.47 13.35 -13.90
C VAL A 7 9.62 13.91 -15.03
N GLN A 8 9.25 15.20 -14.96
CA GLN A 8 8.49 15.86 -16.03
C GLN A 8 9.23 15.84 -17.37
N LYS A 9 10.55 16.07 -17.39
CA LYS A 9 11.37 16.00 -18.62
C LYS A 9 11.38 14.60 -19.22
N GLY A 10 11.53 13.55 -18.40
CA GLY A 10 11.44 12.17 -18.84
C GLY A 10 10.07 11.84 -19.42
N PHE A 11 9.02 12.36 -18.80
CA PHE A 11 7.65 12.15 -19.24
C PHE A 11 7.33 12.91 -20.54
N GLN A 12 7.88 14.11 -20.75
CA GLN A 12 7.77 14.85 -22.00
C GLN A 12 8.48 14.13 -23.16
N MET A 13 9.66 13.54 -22.92
CA MET A 13 10.32 12.71 -23.94
C MET A 13 9.53 11.45 -24.26
N LEU A 14 8.90 10.84 -23.24
CA LEU A 14 7.99 9.72 -23.43
C LEU A 14 6.72 10.11 -24.21
N ALA A 15 6.28 11.38 -24.13
CA ALA A 15 5.14 11.90 -24.88
C ALA A 15 5.46 12.11 -26.36
N ASP A 16 6.73 12.39 -26.70
CA ASP A 16 7.16 12.76 -28.04
C ASP A 16 7.14 11.58 -29.02
N PRO A 17 6.31 11.63 -30.08
CA PRO A 17 6.28 10.61 -31.13
C PRO A 17 7.57 10.48 -31.94
N GLY A 18 8.42 11.52 -31.94
CA GLY A 18 9.73 11.48 -32.59
C GLY A 18 10.76 10.67 -31.80
N CYS A 19 10.58 10.55 -30.48
CA CYS A 19 11.48 9.81 -29.59
C CYS A 19 10.98 8.38 -29.32
N PHE A 20 9.67 8.19 -29.23
CA PHE A 20 9.03 6.89 -29.00
C PHE A 20 7.94 6.67 -30.04
N ASP A 21 8.09 5.66 -30.89
CA ASP A 21 6.99 5.19 -31.73
C ASP A 21 5.89 4.52 -30.86
N PRO A 22 4.67 4.28 -31.41
CA PRO A 22 3.56 3.72 -30.64
C PRO A 22 3.87 2.36 -29.98
N ASN A 23 4.69 1.51 -30.62
CA ASN A 23 5.07 0.22 -30.05
C ASN A 23 6.09 0.41 -28.92
N ALA A 24 7.12 1.23 -29.14
CA ALA A 24 8.10 1.56 -28.10
C ALA A 24 7.44 2.18 -26.86
N PHE A 25 6.48 3.10 -27.05
CA PHE A 25 5.69 3.67 -25.97
C PHE A 25 4.92 2.60 -25.19
N THR A 26 4.19 1.74 -25.91
CA THR A 26 3.40 0.65 -25.30
C THR A 26 4.27 -0.31 -24.49
N LEU A 27 5.42 -0.69 -25.04
CA LEU A 27 6.39 -1.58 -24.37
C LEU A 27 6.96 -0.94 -23.11
N LEU A 28 7.40 0.32 -23.18
CA LEU A 28 7.96 1.02 -22.01
C LEU A 28 6.91 1.21 -20.92
N LEU A 29 5.67 1.57 -21.30
CA LEU A 29 4.58 1.74 -20.34
C LEU A 29 4.28 0.42 -19.61
N ARG A 30 4.17 -0.69 -20.35
CA ARG A 30 3.96 -2.02 -19.75
C ARG A 30 5.13 -2.46 -18.90
N ALA A 31 6.36 -2.19 -19.34
CA ALA A 31 7.57 -2.43 -18.56
C ALA A 31 7.54 -1.68 -17.22
N ALA A 32 7.06 -0.42 -17.22
CA ALA A 32 6.93 0.38 -16.01
C ALA A 32 5.88 -0.20 -15.05
N PHE A 33 4.73 -0.68 -15.53
CA PHE A 33 3.77 -1.40 -14.66
C PHE A 33 4.33 -2.71 -14.14
N GLN A 34 4.97 -3.50 -15.01
CA GLN A 34 5.49 -4.82 -14.67
C GLN A 34 6.62 -4.73 -13.64
N SER A 35 7.56 -3.78 -13.81
CA SER A 35 8.65 -3.57 -12.85
C SER A 35 8.18 -3.12 -11.47
N LEU A 36 7.02 -2.46 -11.38
CA LEU A 36 6.43 -2.08 -10.10
C LEU A 36 5.68 -3.23 -9.43
N LEU A 37 4.94 -4.02 -10.20
CA LEU A 37 4.00 -5.01 -9.67
C LEU A 37 4.59 -6.42 -9.52
N ASP A 38 5.62 -6.75 -10.28
CA ASP A 38 6.27 -8.06 -10.24
C ASP A 38 7.71 -7.91 -9.77
N ALA A 39 7.98 -8.38 -8.54
CA ALA A 39 9.31 -8.37 -7.95
C ALA A 39 10.32 -9.29 -8.66
N GLN A 40 9.85 -10.14 -9.58
CA GLN A 40 10.67 -10.98 -10.46
C GLN A 40 10.71 -10.46 -11.90
N ALA A 41 10.17 -9.27 -12.17
CA ALA A 41 10.29 -8.64 -13.48
C ALA A 41 11.77 -8.46 -13.82
N ASP A 42 12.23 -9.22 -14.81
CA ASP A 42 13.61 -9.34 -15.22
C ASP A 42 14.17 -7.98 -15.68
N GLU A 43 15.44 -7.68 -15.38
CA GLU A 43 16.12 -6.48 -15.91
C GLU A 43 16.10 -6.44 -17.45
N ALA A 44 15.87 -7.60 -18.08
CA ALA A 44 15.76 -7.80 -19.53
C ALA A 44 14.52 -7.18 -20.19
N VAL A 45 13.53 -6.68 -19.44
CA VAL A 45 12.32 -6.07 -20.05
C VAL A 45 12.66 -4.84 -20.90
N LEU A 46 13.73 -4.11 -20.55
CA LEU A 46 14.21 -2.96 -21.32
C LEU A 46 15.12 -3.34 -22.52
N ASP A 47 15.55 -4.60 -22.64
CA ASP A 47 16.42 -5.09 -23.72
C ASP A 47 15.64 -5.52 -24.98
N HIS A 48 14.35 -5.20 -25.05
CA HIS A 48 13.48 -5.55 -26.17
C HIS A 48 14.03 -5.00 -27.50
N PRO A 49 14.03 -5.78 -28.60
CA PRO A 49 14.58 -5.35 -29.89
C PRO A 49 14.00 -4.03 -30.40
N ASP A 50 12.71 -3.80 -30.15
CA ASP A 50 12.02 -2.58 -30.58
C ASP A 50 12.45 -1.33 -29.79
N LEU A 51 13.15 -1.46 -28.66
CA LEU A 51 13.66 -0.33 -27.87
C LEU A 51 15.13 0.00 -28.18
N LYS A 52 15.84 -0.84 -28.93
CA LYS A 52 17.30 -0.71 -29.17
C LYS A 52 17.70 0.54 -29.95
N HIS A 53 16.77 1.16 -30.64
CA HIS A 53 17.01 2.39 -31.41
C HIS A 53 17.03 3.65 -30.51
N ILE A 54 16.55 3.54 -29.27
CA ILE A 54 16.47 4.62 -28.29
C ILE A 54 17.75 4.61 -27.46
N ASP A 55 18.27 5.80 -27.17
CA ASP A 55 19.43 5.94 -26.28
C ASP A 55 19.15 5.30 -24.90
N PRO A 56 20.02 4.43 -24.37
CA PRO A 56 19.77 3.71 -23.12
C PRO A 56 19.59 4.61 -21.91
N VAL A 57 20.20 5.80 -21.88
CA VAL A 57 20.04 6.77 -20.80
C VAL A 57 18.65 7.39 -20.86
N VAL A 58 18.20 7.77 -22.05
CA VAL A 58 16.83 8.27 -22.29
C VAL A 58 15.81 7.21 -21.93
N LEU A 59 16.02 5.96 -22.37
CA LEU A 59 15.11 4.85 -22.09
C LEU A 59 14.92 4.62 -20.58
N LYS A 60 16.02 4.51 -19.83
CA LYS A 60 15.98 4.34 -18.37
C LYS A 60 15.34 5.52 -17.66
N HIS A 61 15.60 6.73 -18.15
CA HIS A 61 15.02 7.94 -17.58
C HIS A 61 13.50 8.03 -17.81
N CYS A 62 13.03 7.74 -19.03
CA CYS A 62 11.60 7.68 -19.35
C CYS A 62 10.90 6.57 -18.57
N HIS A 63 11.53 5.40 -18.43
CA HIS A 63 11.00 4.31 -17.61
C HIS A 63 10.84 4.72 -16.14
N ALA A 64 11.88 5.32 -15.54
CA ALA A 64 11.81 5.82 -14.17
C ALA A 64 10.74 6.91 -14.01
N ALA A 65 10.61 7.81 -15.00
CA ALA A 65 9.58 8.84 -14.99
C ALA A 65 8.17 8.24 -15.06
N ALA A 66 7.96 7.24 -15.93
CA ALA A 66 6.69 6.52 -16.03
C ALA A 66 6.34 5.79 -14.75
N ALA A 67 7.26 5.01 -14.19
CA ALA A 67 7.08 4.31 -12.92
C ALA A 67 6.73 5.28 -11.78
N THR A 68 7.42 6.43 -11.72
CA THR A 68 7.13 7.47 -10.72
C THR A 68 5.72 8.05 -10.91
N CYS A 69 5.32 8.36 -12.14
CA CYS A 69 3.98 8.86 -12.43
C CYS A 69 2.88 7.84 -12.08
N ILE A 70 3.11 6.55 -12.36
CA ILE A 70 2.19 5.46 -12.00
C ILE A 70 2.00 5.38 -10.49
N LEU A 71 3.09 5.42 -9.72
CA LEU A 71 3.04 5.41 -8.26
C LEU A 71 2.35 6.66 -7.70
N GLU A 72 2.62 7.84 -8.26
CA GLU A 72 1.98 9.09 -7.83
C GLU A 72 0.47 9.08 -8.12
N ALA A 73 0.07 8.58 -9.29
CA ALA A 73 -1.34 8.41 -9.64
C ALA A 73 -2.04 7.44 -8.68
N GLY A 74 -1.40 6.30 -8.36
CA GLY A 74 -1.88 5.34 -7.38
C GLY A 74 -2.02 5.94 -5.98
N LYS A 75 -1.01 6.69 -5.52
CA LYS A 75 -1.01 7.37 -4.22
C LYS A 75 -2.15 8.37 -4.09
N GLN A 76 -2.43 9.14 -5.15
CA GLN A 76 -3.52 10.12 -5.18
C GLN A 76 -4.89 9.49 -5.48
N ARG A 77 -4.95 8.17 -5.70
CA ARG A 77 -6.14 7.45 -6.17
C ARG A 77 -6.78 8.13 -7.39
N ALA A 78 -5.95 8.58 -8.32
CA ALA A 78 -6.38 9.36 -9.47
C ALA A 78 -7.47 8.62 -10.27
N ASP A 79 -8.53 9.34 -10.61
CA ASP A 79 -9.56 8.85 -11.52
C ASP A 79 -9.14 9.09 -12.98
N LYS A 80 -9.89 8.49 -13.93
CA LYS A 80 -9.56 8.60 -15.37
C LYS A 80 -9.50 10.06 -15.82
N SER A 81 -10.42 10.91 -15.36
CA SER A 81 -10.45 12.34 -15.70
C SER A 81 -9.20 13.08 -15.24
N THR A 82 -8.83 12.94 -13.98
CA THR A 82 -7.68 13.62 -13.38
C THR A 82 -6.38 13.17 -14.04
N LEU A 83 -6.24 11.86 -14.30
CA LEU A 83 -5.08 11.31 -14.97
C LEU A 83 -4.99 11.79 -16.43
N SER A 84 -6.11 11.80 -17.15
CA SER A 84 -6.18 12.29 -18.52
C SER A 84 -5.80 13.77 -18.62
N THR A 85 -6.35 14.65 -17.79
CA THR A 85 -5.98 16.08 -17.77
C THR A 85 -4.49 16.28 -17.51
N TYR A 86 -3.92 15.52 -16.57
CA TYR A 86 -2.49 15.61 -16.29
C TYR A 86 -1.61 15.14 -17.46
N LEU A 87 -2.00 14.06 -18.14
CA LEU A 87 -1.27 13.56 -19.31
C LEU A 87 -1.37 14.54 -20.50
N GLU A 88 -2.51 15.22 -20.67
CA GLU A 88 -2.69 16.29 -21.66
C GLU A 88 -1.75 17.48 -21.38
N ASP A 89 -1.62 17.88 -20.10
CA ASP A 89 -0.67 18.92 -19.69
C ASP A 89 0.78 18.51 -19.99
N CYS A 90 1.09 17.22 -19.90
CA CYS A 90 2.38 16.63 -20.26
C CYS A 90 2.58 16.44 -21.78
N LYS A 91 1.65 16.93 -22.63
CA LYS A 91 1.70 16.89 -24.10
C LYS A 91 1.53 15.49 -24.70
N PHE A 92 0.89 14.57 -24.01
CA PHE A 92 0.52 13.28 -24.59
C PHE A 92 -0.60 13.46 -25.62
N ASP A 93 -0.54 12.70 -26.70
CA ASP A 93 -1.65 12.59 -27.63
C ASP A 93 -2.77 11.69 -27.07
N ARG A 94 -3.94 11.77 -27.71
CA ARG A 94 -5.15 11.08 -27.26
C ARG A 94 -5.00 9.56 -27.22
N GLU A 95 -4.24 8.97 -28.15
CA GLU A 95 -4.07 7.51 -28.21
C GLU A 95 -3.20 7.03 -27.05
N ARG A 96 -2.10 7.73 -26.75
CA ARG A 96 -1.25 7.44 -25.59
C ARG A 96 -1.98 7.65 -24.27
N ILE A 97 -2.79 8.70 -24.16
CA ILE A 97 -3.61 8.95 -22.96
C ILE A 97 -4.57 7.79 -22.72
N GLU A 98 -5.30 7.36 -23.75
CA GLU A 98 -6.27 6.27 -23.60
C GLU A 98 -5.57 4.96 -23.23
N LEU A 99 -4.42 4.66 -23.84
CA LEU A 99 -3.62 3.49 -23.50
C LEU A 99 -3.12 3.55 -22.05
N PHE A 100 -2.55 4.68 -21.62
CA PHE A 100 -2.07 4.87 -20.25
C PHE A 100 -3.20 4.70 -19.25
N CYS A 101 -4.33 5.37 -19.46
CA CYS A 101 -5.50 5.26 -18.60
C CYS A 101 -6.02 3.81 -18.54
N THR A 102 -6.04 3.11 -19.67
CA THR A 102 -6.49 1.71 -19.71
C THR A 102 -5.58 0.78 -18.92
N GLU A 103 -4.27 0.85 -19.15
CA GLU A 103 -3.27 0.06 -18.40
C GLU A 103 -3.31 0.41 -16.90
N TYR A 104 -3.47 1.69 -16.54
CA TYR A 104 -3.62 2.11 -15.15
C TYR A 104 -4.88 1.52 -14.50
N GLN A 105 -6.03 1.57 -15.16
CA GLN A 105 -7.27 0.98 -14.60
C GLN A 105 -7.16 -0.53 -14.43
N ASN A 106 -6.54 -1.23 -15.38
CA ASN A 106 -6.32 -2.69 -15.29
C ASN A 106 -5.45 -3.06 -14.08
N ASN A 107 -4.47 -2.21 -13.74
CA ASN A 107 -3.50 -2.45 -12.69
C ASN A 107 -3.81 -1.74 -11.36
N LYS A 108 -4.89 -0.95 -11.29
CA LYS A 108 -5.21 -0.07 -10.16
C LYS A 108 -5.28 -0.83 -8.83
N ASN A 109 -6.01 -1.94 -8.77
CA ASN A 109 -6.17 -2.71 -7.54
C ASN A 109 -4.81 -3.27 -7.06
N SER A 110 -3.98 -3.76 -7.98
CA SER A 110 -2.65 -4.29 -7.67
C SER A 110 -1.72 -3.20 -7.13
N LEU A 111 -1.78 -2.00 -7.72
CA LEU A 111 -1.02 -0.82 -7.24
C LEU A 111 -1.48 -0.37 -5.85
N GLU A 112 -2.79 -0.37 -5.58
CA GLU A 112 -3.32 -0.02 -4.26
C GLU A 112 -2.89 -1.03 -3.19
N ILE A 113 -2.86 -2.33 -3.51
CA ILE A 113 -2.34 -3.37 -2.62
C ILE A 113 -0.84 -3.17 -2.38
N LEU A 114 -0.06 -2.93 -3.44
CA LEU A 114 1.38 -2.67 -3.34
C LEU A 114 1.66 -1.43 -2.49
N LEU A 115 1.00 -0.31 -2.76
CA LEU A 115 1.18 0.91 -1.97
C LEU A 115 0.70 0.74 -0.53
N GLY A 116 -0.34 -0.07 -0.30
CA GLY A 116 -0.82 -0.42 1.03
C GLY A 116 0.16 -1.30 1.83
N SER A 117 0.98 -2.11 1.15
CA SER A 117 2.06 -2.87 1.79
C SER A 117 3.34 -2.04 1.99
N ILE A 118 3.48 -0.92 1.29
CA ILE A 118 4.60 0.01 1.45
C ILE A 118 4.31 0.95 2.62
N GLY A 119 4.82 0.60 3.79
CA GLY A 119 4.74 1.41 4.99
C GLY A 119 4.64 0.54 6.22
N ARG A 120 5.06 1.07 7.37
CA ARG A 120 4.88 0.39 8.66
C ARG A 120 3.50 0.74 9.18
N SER A 121 2.53 -0.15 9.04
CA SER A 121 1.34 -0.08 9.87
C SER A 121 1.74 -0.50 11.29
N LEU A 122 1.21 0.18 12.31
CA LEU A 122 1.33 -0.36 13.66
C LEU A 122 0.52 -1.66 13.72
N PRO A 123 0.99 -2.70 14.44
CA PRO A 123 0.21 -3.91 14.65
C PRO A 123 -1.17 -3.53 15.19
N HIS A 124 -2.23 -4.05 14.57
CA HIS A 124 -3.60 -3.71 14.94
C HIS A 124 -4.37 -4.95 15.36
N ILE A 125 -5.25 -4.79 16.36
CA ILE A 125 -6.05 -5.88 16.92
C ILE A 125 -7.22 -6.15 15.96
N THR A 126 -7.32 -7.37 15.45
CA THR A 126 -8.39 -7.80 14.53
C THR A 126 -9.52 -8.51 15.26
N ASP A 127 -9.22 -9.20 16.36
CA ASP A 127 -10.21 -9.99 17.09
C ASP A 127 -9.80 -10.19 18.57
N VAL A 128 -10.78 -10.54 19.40
CA VAL A 128 -10.62 -10.76 20.84
C VAL A 128 -11.35 -12.03 21.26
N SER A 129 -10.60 -12.98 21.81
CA SER A 129 -11.14 -14.18 22.45
C SER A 129 -10.95 -14.10 23.96
N TRP A 130 -11.93 -14.56 24.74
CA TRP A 130 -11.82 -14.57 26.20
C TRP A 130 -12.49 -15.78 26.81
N ARG A 131 -12.02 -16.17 28.00
CA ARG A 131 -12.64 -17.20 28.84
C ARG A 131 -12.51 -16.88 30.32
N LEU A 132 -13.52 -17.28 31.09
CA LEU A 132 -13.48 -17.22 32.54
C LEU A 132 -12.92 -18.53 33.09
N GLU A 133 -11.83 -18.44 33.83
CA GLU A 133 -11.21 -19.55 34.55
C GLU A 133 -11.48 -19.40 36.05
N TYR A 134 -11.78 -20.53 36.70
CA TYR A 134 -11.97 -20.58 38.13
C TYR A 134 -10.94 -21.53 38.74
N GLN A 135 -9.96 -20.97 39.43
CA GLN A 135 -8.91 -21.78 40.03
C GLN A 135 -9.32 -22.25 41.42
N ILE A 136 -9.40 -23.57 41.61
CA ILE A 136 -9.63 -24.20 42.91
C ILE A 136 -8.31 -24.80 43.39
N LYS A 137 -7.66 -24.14 44.36
CA LYS A 137 -6.50 -24.71 45.07
C LYS A 137 -6.92 -25.16 46.48
N THR A 138 -6.89 -26.46 46.71
CA THR A 138 -7.12 -27.11 48.01
C THR A 138 -5.80 -27.57 48.59
N ASN A 139 -5.07 -26.67 49.23
CA ASN A 139 -3.99 -27.03 50.16
C ASN A 139 -4.43 -26.64 51.58
N GLN A 140 -4.14 -27.47 52.58
CA GLN A 140 -4.88 -27.54 53.86
C GLN A 140 -4.83 -26.28 54.75
N LEU A 141 -4.12 -25.21 54.37
CA LEU A 141 -4.04 -23.96 55.14
C LEU A 141 -4.73 -22.74 54.51
N HIS A 142 -4.90 -22.68 53.18
CA HIS A 142 -5.53 -21.53 52.51
C HIS A 142 -6.31 -21.96 51.26
N LYS A 143 -7.65 -21.86 51.34
CA LYS A 143 -8.54 -21.96 50.17
C LYS A 143 -8.49 -20.63 49.43
N MET A 144 -7.87 -20.59 48.24
CA MET A 144 -7.98 -19.45 47.33
C MET A 144 -8.92 -19.80 46.19
N TYR A 145 -10.08 -19.16 46.20
CA TYR A 145 -11.07 -19.18 45.13
C TYR A 145 -10.97 -17.84 44.39
N ARG A 146 -10.35 -17.81 43.22
CA ARG A 146 -10.23 -16.56 42.45
C ARG A 146 -10.65 -16.79 41.00
N PRO A 147 -11.68 -16.07 40.51
CA PRO A 147 -11.95 -16.02 39.08
C PRO A 147 -10.82 -15.24 38.38
N ALA A 148 -10.40 -15.72 37.22
CA ALA A 148 -9.47 -15.05 36.33
C ALA A 148 -10.04 -15.04 34.91
N TYR A 149 -9.90 -13.92 34.22
CA TYR A 149 -10.26 -13.79 32.82
C TYR A 149 -9.00 -14.00 32.01
N LEU A 150 -8.97 -15.02 31.16
CA LEU A 150 -7.94 -15.15 30.13
C LEU A 150 -8.44 -14.43 28.88
N VAL A 151 -7.63 -13.54 28.35
CA VAL A 151 -7.93 -12.74 27.16
C VAL A 151 -6.81 -12.94 26.15
N THR A 152 -7.21 -13.18 24.91
CA THR A 152 -6.36 -13.33 23.74
C THR A 152 -6.75 -12.26 22.74
N LEU A 153 -5.79 -11.41 22.36
CA LEU A 153 -5.96 -10.43 21.29
C LEU A 153 -5.25 -10.96 20.05
N ASN A 154 -6.00 -11.11 18.97
CA ASN A 154 -5.45 -11.45 17.66
C ASN A 154 -4.94 -10.16 17.02
N VAL A 155 -3.67 -10.14 16.65
CA VAL A 155 -3.03 -8.96 16.06
C VAL A 155 -2.59 -9.28 14.65
N GLU A 156 -2.85 -8.38 13.72
CA GLU A 156 -2.34 -8.43 12.36
C GLU A 156 -1.19 -7.43 12.21
N ASN A 157 -0.07 -7.92 11.70
CA ASN A 157 1.11 -7.12 11.38
C ASN A 157 1.31 -7.13 9.85
N SER A 158 1.37 -5.95 9.23
CA SER A 158 1.59 -5.85 7.78
C SER A 158 3.00 -6.29 7.36
N ASP A 159 3.99 -6.26 8.26
CA ASP A 159 5.40 -6.53 7.92
C ASP A 159 5.76 -8.02 7.95
N ALA A 160 4.92 -8.87 8.53
CA ALA A 160 5.13 -10.31 8.57
C ALA A 160 3.75 -10.95 8.55
N GLY A 161 3.49 -11.88 7.61
CA GLY A 161 2.27 -12.72 7.59
C GLY A 161 2.09 -13.65 8.80
N SER A 162 2.67 -13.26 9.93
CA SER A 162 2.45 -13.76 11.27
C SER A 162 1.29 -12.97 11.89
N HIS A 163 0.32 -13.70 12.43
CA HIS A 163 -0.70 -13.16 13.33
C HIS A 163 -0.23 -13.38 14.77
N PRO A 164 0.57 -12.48 15.38
CA PRO A 164 0.96 -12.66 16.77
C PRO A 164 -0.26 -12.55 17.69
N GLU A 165 -0.41 -13.50 18.60
CA GLU A 165 -1.43 -13.45 19.64
C GLU A 165 -0.86 -12.83 20.92
N ILE A 166 -1.56 -11.84 21.47
CA ILE A 166 -1.25 -11.30 22.79
C ILE A 166 -2.15 -11.98 23.82
N ASN A 167 -1.54 -12.75 24.71
CA ASN A 167 -2.23 -13.55 25.73
C ASN A 167 -1.95 -13.02 27.13
N PHE A 168 -3.00 -12.71 27.90
CA PHE A 168 -2.86 -12.30 29.30
C PHE A 168 -4.03 -12.79 30.16
N SER A 169 -3.81 -12.82 31.47
CA SER A 169 -4.88 -13.05 32.45
C SER A 169 -5.06 -11.83 33.35
N CYS A 170 -6.30 -11.57 33.74
CA CYS A 170 -6.64 -10.44 34.60
C CYS A 170 -7.78 -10.79 35.57
N ASN A 171 -7.84 -10.07 36.69
CA ASN A 171 -8.99 -10.14 37.60
C ASN A 171 -10.11 -9.19 37.13
N MET A 172 -11.26 -9.21 37.82
CA MET A 172 -12.41 -8.35 37.46
C MET A 172 -12.07 -6.86 37.45
N GLU A 173 -11.34 -6.37 38.46
CA GLU A 173 -10.99 -4.95 38.58
C GLU A 173 -10.07 -4.50 37.43
N GLN A 174 -9.07 -5.32 37.10
CA GLN A 174 -8.17 -5.09 35.98
C GLN A 174 -8.89 -5.11 34.62
N LEU A 175 -9.86 -6.01 34.45
CA LEU A 175 -10.70 -6.05 33.25
C LEU A 175 -11.56 -4.78 33.13
N GLN A 176 -12.15 -4.32 34.23
CA GLN A 176 -12.92 -3.08 34.26
C GLN A 176 -12.05 -1.85 33.93
N ASP A 177 -10.84 -1.78 34.48
CA ASP A 177 -9.87 -0.72 34.17
C ASP A 177 -9.47 -0.73 32.68
N LEU A 178 -9.19 -1.90 32.11
CA LEU A 178 -8.88 -2.05 30.68
C LEU A 178 -10.02 -1.52 29.80
N VAL A 179 -11.26 -1.95 30.07
CA VAL A 179 -12.44 -1.51 29.32
C VAL A 179 -12.67 -0.01 29.49
N GLY A 180 -12.44 0.53 30.70
CA GLY A 180 -12.52 1.97 30.97
C GLY A 180 -11.55 2.77 30.10
N LYS A 181 -10.27 2.37 30.10
CA LYS A 181 -9.22 3.02 29.30
C LYS A 181 -9.50 2.96 27.80
N LEU A 182 -10.01 1.83 27.29
CA LEU A 182 -10.39 1.70 25.88
C LEU A 182 -11.54 2.65 25.51
N LYS A 183 -12.55 2.81 26.38
CA LYS A 183 -13.65 3.77 26.17
C LYS A 183 -13.15 5.21 26.17
N ASP A 184 -12.23 5.55 27.07
CA ASP A 184 -11.65 6.89 27.13
C ASP A 184 -10.79 7.20 25.90
N ALA A 185 -10.01 6.22 25.42
CA ALA A 185 -9.27 6.33 24.16
C ALA A 185 -10.20 6.57 22.96
N SER A 186 -11.31 5.81 22.86
CA SER A 186 -12.33 5.99 21.81
C SER A 186 -12.89 7.42 21.82
N LYS A 187 -13.31 7.91 22.99
CA LYS A 187 -13.82 9.29 23.14
C LYS A 187 -12.76 10.35 22.82
N SER A 188 -11.48 10.07 23.11
CA SER A 188 -10.39 10.98 22.78
C SER A 188 -10.19 11.07 21.26
N LEU A 189 -10.29 9.95 20.55
CA LEU A 189 -10.21 9.90 19.09
C LEU A 189 -11.38 10.65 18.44
N GLU A 190 -12.60 10.42 18.89
CA GLU A 190 -13.81 11.12 18.39
C GLU A 190 -13.70 12.65 18.52
N ARG A 191 -13.12 13.15 19.62
CA ARG A 191 -12.89 14.59 19.79
C ARG A 191 -11.82 15.14 18.83
N ALA A 192 -10.80 14.34 18.54
CA ALA A 192 -9.72 14.76 17.65
C ALA A 192 -10.14 14.79 16.17
N THR A 193 -11.10 13.96 15.76
CA THR A 193 -11.60 13.88 14.37
C THR A 193 -12.75 14.84 14.06
N GLN A 194 -13.26 15.59 15.04
CA GLN A 194 -14.27 16.64 14.87
C GLN A 194 -13.66 18.03 14.57
N LEU A 195 -12.34 18.12 14.42
CA LEU A 195 -11.59 19.28 13.93
C LEU A 195 -11.37 19.16 12.41
#